data_AF-A0A7W1STI7-F1
#
_entry.id   AF-A0A7W1STI7-F1
#
_cell.length_a   1.000
_cell.length_b   1.000
_cell.length_c   1.000
_cell.angle_alpha   90.00
_cell.angle_beta   90.00
_cell.angle_gamma   90.00
#
_symmetry.space_group_name_H-M   'P 1'
#
loop_
_entity.id
_entity.type
_entity.pdbx_description
1 polymer ?
#
loop_
_entity_poly.entity_id
_entity_poly.type
_entity_poly.pdbx_seq_one_letter_code
_entity_poly.pdbx_strand_id
1 'polypeptide(L)'
;MPRTLTRRAELFDALVDLLLAEGFSALTLDDLAARLRCSKRTLYALAESKEQLVRAAVVHFFRGATERVESAVAGVSGAAAKVQAYLHAVATELAPASPEFLADVAGFTPAAEVYGRNTRAAARRVPELVDAGV
;
A
#
# COMPACT_ATOMS: atom_id res chain seq x y z
N MET A 1 23.30 -0.67 -18.36
CA MET A 1 23.50 -0.65 -16.89
C MET A 1 22.18 -0.26 -16.20
N PRO A 2 21.59 -1.09 -15.32
CA PRO A 2 20.35 -0.74 -14.60
C PRO A 2 20.51 -0.53 -13.07
N ARG A 3 21.73 -0.51 -12.52
CA ARG A 3 21.99 -0.49 -11.05
C ARG A 3 21.35 0.68 -10.29
N THR A 4 21.16 1.82 -10.96
CA THR A 4 20.57 3.04 -10.36
C THR A 4 19.06 2.97 -10.22
N LEU A 5 18.37 2.26 -11.12
CA LEU A 5 16.91 2.08 -11.04
C LEU A 5 16.53 1.12 -9.91
N THR A 6 17.31 0.04 -9.75
CA THR A 6 17.12 -0.93 -8.66
C THR A 6 17.24 -0.25 -7.29
N ARG A 7 18.29 0.55 -7.10
CA ARG A 7 18.51 1.24 -5.81
C ARG A 7 17.44 2.28 -5.48
N ARG A 8 16.84 2.87 -6.50
CA ARG A 8 15.74 3.83 -6.34
C ARG A 8 14.43 3.14 -5.97
N ALA A 9 14.18 1.96 -6.56
CA ALA A 9 13.04 1.11 -6.18
C ALA A 9 13.20 0.62 -4.74
N GLU A 10 14.36 0.07 -4.37
CA GLU A 10 14.66 -0.37 -3.00
C GLU A 10 14.46 0.74 -1.96
N LEU A 11 14.90 1.97 -2.28
CA LEU A 11 14.69 3.12 -1.40
C LEU A 11 13.20 3.47 -1.25
N PHE A 12 12.44 3.36 -2.34
CA PHE A 12 11.02 3.65 -2.34
C PHE A 12 10.23 2.58 -1.57
N ASP A 13 10.60 1.31 -1.71
CA ASP A 13 10.00 0.21 -0.95
C ASP A 13 10.30 0.38 0.56
N ALA A 14 11.56 0.71 0.91
CA ALA A 14 11.92 1.00 2.30
C ALA A 14 11.18 2.22 2.87
N LEU A 15 10.89 3.22 2.04
CA LEU A 15 10.03 4.34 2.42
C LEU A 15 8.60 3.86 2.68
N VAL A 16 8.02 3.04 1.80
CA VAL A 16 6.68 2.47 1.99
C VAL A 16 6.60 1.72 3.32
N ASP A 17 7.56 0.84 3.59
CA ASP A 17 7.63 0.07 4.84
C ASP A 17 7.68 0.98 6.07
N LEU A 18 8.48 2.04 6.01
CA LEU A 18 8.59 3.02 7.10
C LEU A 18 7.27 3.73 7.35
N LEU A 19 6.58 4.16 6.29
CA LEU A 19 5.29 4.84 6.43
C LEU A 19 4.21 3.89 6.94
N LEU A 20 4.21 2.63 6.50
CA LEU A 20 3.27 1.61 6.97
C LEU A 20 3.44 1.34 8.47
N ALA A 21 4.68 1.28 8.95
CA ALA A 21 4.96 0.97 10.34
C ALA A 21 4.65 2.12 11.31
N GLU A 22 4.83 3.37 10.89
CA GLU A 22 4.83 4.52 11.82
C GLU A 22 3.81 5.61 11.48
N GLY A 23 3.13 5.51 10.32
CA GLY A 23 2.39 6.62 9.76
C GLY A 23 3.30 7.65 9.11
N PHE A 24 2.71 8.77 8.67
CA PHE A 24 3.41 9.81 7.91
C PHE A 24 3.10 11.24 8.36
N SER A 25 2.06 11.49 9.15
CA SER A 25 1.68 12.84 9.58
C SER A 25 2.79 13.48 10.43
N ALA A 26 3.32 12.74 11.40
CA ALA A 26 4.37 13.19 12.32
C ALA A 26 5.78 13.26 11.70
N LEU A 27 6.04 12.59 10.57
CA LEU A 27 7.39 12.49 9.99
C LEU A 27 7.71 13.67 9.07
N THR A 28 8.85 14.33 9.26
CA THR A 28 9.34 15.33 8.31
C THR A 28 10.16 14.68 7.19
N LEU A 29 10.44 15.41 6.10
CA LEU A 29 11.37 14.93 5.07
C LEU A 29 12.78 14.69 5.63
N ASP A 30 13.14 15.37 6.72
CA ASP A 30 14.43 15.24 7.37
C ASP A 30 14.50 13.93 8.16
N ASP A 31 13.41 13.59 8.86
CA ASP A 31 13.27 12.31 9.56
C ASP A 31 13.32 11.15 8.57
N LEU A 32 12.60 11.27 7.44
CA LEU A 32 12.61 10.27 6.38
C LEU A 32 14.02 10.09 5.81
N ALA A 33 14.73 11.18 5.50
CA ALA A 33 16.09 11.14 4.97
C ALA A 33 17.06 10.48 5.96
N ALA A 34 16.97 10.84 7.24
CA ALA A 34 17.81 10.28 8.30
C ALA A 34 17.57 8.77 8.47
N ARG A 35 16.32 8.34 8.54
CA ARG A 35 15.95 6.92 8.75
C ARG A 35 16.27 6.05 7.54
N LEU A 36 16.03 6.56 6.33
CA LEU A 36 16.36 5.87 5.08
C LEU A 36 17.85 6.00 4.70
N ARG A 37 18.66 6.69 5.53
CA ARG A 37 20.09 6.93 5.32
C ARG A 37 20.38 7.50 3.92
N CYS A 38 19.54 8.43 3.47
CA CYS A 38 19.64 9.05 2.16
C CYS A 38 19.64 10.57 2.26
N SER A 39 19.96 11.25 1.16
CA SER A 39 19.92 12.71 1.12
C SER A 39 18.52 13.22 0.81
N LYS A 40 18.15 14.42 1.27
CA LYS A 40 16.88 15.07 0.86
C LYS A 40 16.76 15.18 -0.65
N ARG A 41 17.87 15.46 -1.36
CA ARG A 41 17.91 15.48 -2.83
C ARG A 41 17.49 14.13 -3.43
N THR A 42 17.82 13.01 -2.77
CA THR A 42 17.40 11.68 -3.20
C THR A 42 15.89 11.51 -3.02
N LEU A 43 15.32 11.99 -1.91
CA LEU A 43 13.86 11.99 -1.71
C LEU A 43 13.14 12.92 -2.71
N TYR A 44 13.69 14.11 -2.98
CA TYR A 44 13.14 15.02 -3.99
C TYR A 44 13.24 14.47 -5.42
N ALA A 45 14.21 13.59 -5.68
CA ALA A 45 14.24 12.88 -6.94
C ALA A 45 13.04 11.93 -7.07
N LEU A 46 12.52 11.37 -5.96
CA LEU A 46 11.34 10.48 -5.93
C LEU A 46 10.03 11.23 -6.13
N ALA A 47 9.87 12.40 -5.50
CA ALA A 47 8.66 13.23 -5.60
C ALA A 47 8.96 14.71 -5.29
N GLU A 48 8.15 15.63 -5.80
CA GLU A 48 8.38 17.08 -5.66
C GLU A 48 8.00 17.61 -4.27
N SER A 49 7.22 16.86 -3.50
CA SER A 49 6.81 17.22 -2.13
C SER A 49 6.61 15.98 -1.23
N LYS A 50 6.59 16.19 0.10
CA LYS A 50 6.22 15.14 1.07
C LYS A 50 4.84 14.55 0.76
N GLU A 51 3.88 15.40 0.44
CA GLU A 51 2.51 14.97 0.11
C GLU A 51 2.47 14.06 -1.13
N GLN A 52 3.20 14.43 -2.18
CA GLN A 52 3.31 13.59 -3.37
C GLN A 52 4.03 12.27 -3.07
N LEU A 53 5.06 12.31 -2.23
CA LEU A 53 5.81 11.14 -1.82
C LEU A 53 4.92 10.15 -1.06
N VAL A 54 4.16 10.65 -0.06
CA VAL A 54 3.18 9.88 0.71
C VAL A 54 2.10 9.33 -0.21
N ARG A 55 1.52 10.15 -1.09
CA ARG A 55 0.50 9.69 -2.04
C ARG A 55 1.04 8.55 -2.91
N ALA A 56 2.25 8.67 -3.43
CA ALA A 56 2.87 7.64 -4.24
C ALA A 56 3.07 6.34 -3.44
N ALA A 57 3.53 6.44 -2.19
CA ALA A 57 3.72 5.28 -1.31
C ALA A 57 2.39 4.58 -1.00
N VAL A 58 1.35 5.34 -0.67
CA VAL A 58 0.00 4.81 -0.42
C VAL A 58 -0.57 4.10 -1.66
N VAL A 59 -0.45 4.72 -2.84
CA VAL A 59 -0.87 4.10 -4.11
C VAL A 59 -0.10 2.81 -4.39
N HIS A 60 1.21 2.83 -4.18
CA HIS A 60 2.06 1.65 -4.39
C HIS A 60 1.64 0.49 -3.49
N PHE A 61 1.46 0.75 -2.20
CA PHE A 61 1.04 -0.24 -1.22
C PHE A 61 -0.31 -0.88 -1.60
N PHE A 62 -1.36 -0.06 -1.80
CA PHE A 62 -2.69 -0.61 -2.07
C PHE A 62 -2.78 -1.34 -3.42
N ARG A 63 -2.06 -0.86 -4.44
CA ARG A 63 -2.02 -1.57 -5.73
C ARG A 63 -1.37 -2.95 -5.58
N GLY A 64 -0.21 -3.02 -4.92
CA GLY A 64 0.49 -4.29 -4.69
C GLY A 64 -0.32 -5.25 -3.83
N ALA A 65 -0.99 -4.75 -2.78
CA ALA A 65 -1.89 -5.53 -1.95
C ALA A 65 -3.03 -6.15 -2.77
N THR A 66 -3.70 -5.35 -3.61
CA THR A 66 -4.78 -5.83 -4.47
C THR A 66 -4.32 -6.90 -5.46
N GLU A 67 -3.17 -6.70 -6.11
CA GLU A 67 -2.60 -7.70 -7.02
C GLU A 67 -2.30 -9.04 -6.32
N ARG A 68 -1.75 -8.99 -5.10
CA ARG A 68 -1.44 -10.19 -4.30
C ARG A 68 -2.71 -10.89 -3.79
N VAL A 69 -3.72 -10.14 -3.35
CA VAL A 69 -5.03 -10.69 -2.96
C VAL A 69 -5.69 -11.41 -4.12
N GLU A 70 -5.78 -10.78 -5.29
CA GLU A 70 -6.38 -11.42 -6.47
C GLU A 70 -5.60 -12.68 -6.88
N SER A 71 -4.27 -12.63 -6.83
CA SER A 71 -3.44 -13.81 -7.13
C SER A 71 -3.65 -14.94 -6.13
N ALA A 72 -3.86 -14.65 -4.85
CA ALA A 72 -4.11 -15.66 -3.82
C ALA A 72 -5.46 -16.38 -4.02
N VAL A 73 -6.44 -15.70 -4.64
CA VAL A 73 -7.79 -16.24 -4.85
C VAL A 73 -7.96 -16.91 -6.22
N ALA A 74 -7.13 -16.57 -7.22
CA ALA A 74 -7.28 -17.01 -8.61
C ALA A 74 -7.32 -18.55 -8.80
N GLY A 75 -6.69 -19.32 -7.91
CA GLY A 75 -6.67 -20.79 -7.97
C GLY A 75 -7.68 -21.49 -7.05
N VAL A 76 -8.46 -20.74 -6.27
CA VAL A 76 -9.34 -21.31 -5.24
C VAL A 76 -10.71 -21.62 -5.84
N SER A 77 -11.21 -22.82 -5.59
CA SER A 77 -12.52 -23.29 -6.07
C SER A 77 -13.52 -23.43 -4.92
N GLY A 78 -14.80 -23.15 -5.20
CA GLY A 78 -15.87 -23.13 -4.21
C GLY A 78 -16.03 -21.75 -3.54
N ALA A 79 -17.27 -21.28 -3.44
CA ALA A 79 -17.60 -19.95 -2.91
C ALA A 79 -17.02 -19.71 -1.50
N ALA A 80 -17.26 -20.63 -0.56
CA ALA A 80 -16.80 -20.51 0.82
C ALA A 80 -15.27 -20.44 0.92
N ALA A 81 -14.56 -21.28 0.15
CA ALA A 81 -13.10 -21.29 0.12
C ALA A 81 -12.54 -20.00 -0.49
N LYS A 82 -13.15 -19.48 -1.56
CA LYS A 82 -12.78 -18.20 -2.18
C LYS A 82 -12.93 -17.03 -1.20
N VAL A 83 -14.05 -16.97 -0.47
CA VAL A 83 -14.29 -15.93 0.54
C VAL A 83 -13.26 -16.02 1.66
N GLN A 84 -12.98 -17.22 2.18
CA GLN A 84 -11.96 -17.42 3.21
C GLN A 84 -10.56 -17.00 2.73
N ALA A 85 -10.17 -17.42 1.53
CA ALA A 85 -8.88 -17.07 0.94
C ALA A 85 -8.75 -15.55 0.74
N TYR A 86 -9.81 -14.91 0.25
CA TYR A 86 -9.86 -13.46 0.06
C TYR A 86 -9.68 -12.71 1.38
N LEU A 87 -10.46 -13.04 2.41
CA LEU A 87 -10.39 -12.36 3.71
C LEU A 87 -9.03 -12.58 4.39
N HIS A 88 -8.46 -13.77 4.27
CA HIS A 88 -7.13 -14.06 4.81
C HIS A 88 -6.02 -13.29 4.08
N ALA A 89 -6.10 -13.22 2.74
CA ALA A 89 -5.15 -12.46 1.94
C ALA A 89 -5.23 -10.97 2.27
N VAL A 90 -6.43 -10.39 2.36
CA VAL A 90 -6.62 -8.99 2.76
C VAL A 90 -6.05 -8.73 4.15
N ALA A 91 -6.32 -9.59 5.13
CA ALA A 91 -5.77 -9.45 6.48
C ALA A 91 -4.23 -9.50 6.48
N THR A 92 -3.64 -10.38 5.68
CA THR A 92 -2.18 -10.51 5.54
C THR A 92 -1.56 -9.26 4.93
N GLU A 93 -2.17 -8.74 3.86
CA GLU A 93 -1.67 -7.57 3.14
C GLU A 93 -1.80 -6.27 3.94
N LEU A 94 -2.81 -6.18 4.80
CA LEU A 94 -3.01 -5.02 5.69
C LEU A 94 -2.24 -5.12 7.01
N ALA A 95 -1.74 -6.30 7.39
CA ALA A 95 -1.01 -6.50 8.65
C ALA A 95 0.20 -5.55 8.86
N PRO A 96 0.96 -5.16 7.83
CA PRO A 96 2.05 -4.19 8.00
C PRO A 96 1.59 -2.76 8.30
N ALA A 97 0.34 -2.41 8.02
CA ALA A 97 -0.18 -1.07 8.20
C ALA A 97 -0.55 -0.82 9.67
N SER A 98 0.13 0.14 10.30
CA SER A 98 -0.13 0.55 11.67
C SER A 98 -1.45 1.30 11.81
N PRO A 99 -2.03 1.34 13.03
CA PRO A 99 -3.19 2.18 13.32
C PRO A 99 -2.95 3.66 12.96
N GLU A 100 -1.74 4.16 13.20
CA GLU A 100 -1.32 5.54 12.89
C GLU A 100 -1.34 5.79 11.37
N PHE A 101 -0.80 4.85 10.57
CA PHE A 101 -0.87 4.94 9.13
C PHE A 101 -2.31 4.97 8.62
N LEU A 102 -3.18 4.10 9.15
CA LEU A 102 -4.59 4.06 8.76
C LEU A 102 -5.33 5.36 9.12
N ALA A 103 -5.05 5.92 10.31
CA ALA A 103 -5.60 7.20 10.73
C ALA A 103 -5.12 8.35 9.82
N ASP A 104 -3.84 8.36 9.48
CA ASP A 104 -3.25 9.35 8.58
C ASP A 104 -3.85 9.26 7.16
N VAL A 105 -4.03 8.05 6.62
CA VAL A 105 -4.71 7.84 5.32
C VAL A 105 -6.14 8.37 5.35
N ALA A 106 -6.88 8.13 6.43
CA ALA A 106 -8.24 8.63 6.59
C ALA A 106 -8.31 10.17 6.66
N GLY A 107 -7.29 10.81 7.24
CA GLY A 107 -7.19 12.28 7.33
C GLY A 107 -6.59 12.97 6.10
N PHE A 108 -6.00 12.24 5.16
CA PHE A 108 -5.28 12.80 4.02
C PHE A 108 -6.04 12.63 2.69
N THR A 109 -6.76 13.67 2.26
CA THR A 109 -7.64 13.66 1.08
C THR A 109 -7.01 13.06 -0.20
N PRO A 110 -5.76 13.39 -0.58
CA PRO A 110 -5.14 12.82 -1.79
C PRO A 110 -4.91 11.30 -1.73
N ALA A 111 -4.82 10.73 -0.53
CA ALA A 111 -4.74 9.28 -0.30
C ALA A 111 -6.13 8.66 -0.11
N ALA A 112 -7.07 9.39 0.51
CA ALA A 112 -8.43 8.93 0.78
C ALA A 112 -9.20 8.57 -0.51
N GLU A 113 -8.96 9.26 -1.63
CA GLU A 113 -9.56 8.90 -2.92
C GLU A 113 -9.07 7.55 -3.45
N VAL A 114 -7.77 7.26 -3.28
CA VAL A 114 -7.14 6.01 -3.71
C VAL A 114 -7.61 4.87 -2.82
N TYR A 115 -7.57 5.09 -1.51
CA TYR A 115 -8.11 4.16 -0.52
C TYR A 115 -9.59 3.87 -0.79
N GLY A 116 -10.42 4.91 -0.91
CA GLY A 116 -11.85 4.77 -1.15
C GLY A 116 -12.20 4.06 -2.46
N ARG A 117 -11.38 4.16 -3.51
CA ARG A 117 -11.56 3.34 -4.73
C ARG A 117 -11.22 1.87 -4.46
N ASN A 118 -10.11 1.61 -3.79
CA ASN A 118 -9.67 0.25 -3.48
C ASN A 118 -10.66 -0.47 -2.55
N THR A 119 -11.09 0.20 -1.48
CA THR A 119 -12.06 -0.34 -0.52
C THR A 119 -13.41 -0.61 -1.18
N ARG A 120 -13.84 0.23 -2.13
CA ARG A 120 -15.06 -0.02 -2.93
C ARG A 120 -14.92 -1.22 -3.87
N ALA A 121 -13.76 -1.41 -4.47
CA ALA A 121 -13.48 -2.59 -5.30
C ALA A 121 -13.48 -3.85 -4.43
N ALA A 122 -12.80 -3.82 -3.27
CA ALA A 122 -12.77 -4.91 -2.31
C ALA A 122 -14.17 -5.28 -1.78
N ALA A 123 -14.98 -4.27 -1.43
CA ALA A 123 -16.35 -4.47 -0.94
C ALA A 123 -17.29 -5.10 -1.99
N ARG A 124 -17.04 -4.88 -3.28
CA ARG A 124 -17.77 -5.53 -4.38
C ARG A 124 -17.29 -6.96 -4.64
N ARG A 125 -16.05 -7.25 -4.27
CA ARG A 125 -15.41 -8.54 -4.56
C ARG A 125 -16.03 -9.70 -3.78
N VAL A 126 -16.38 -9.48 -2.51
CA VAL A 126 -16.95 -10.55 -1.68
C VAL A 126 -18.26 -11.10 -2.26
N PRO A 127 -19.26 -10.28 -2.66
CA PRO A 127 -20.44 -10.76 -3.40
C PRO A 127 -20.10 -11.50 -4.70
N GLU A 128 -19.20 -10.98 -5.53
CA GLU A 128 -18.81 -11.62 -6.79
C GLU A 128 -18.17 -13.01 -6.59
N LEU A 129 -17.39 -13.19 -5.53
CA LEU A 129 -16.78 -14.47 -5.18
C LEU A 129 -17.81 -15.51 -4.73
N VAL A 130 -18.92 -15.06 -4.14
CA VAL A 130 -20.06 -15.91 -3.78
C VAL A 130 -20.82 -16.32 -5.05
N ASP A 131 -21.14 -15.36 -5.92
CA ASP A 131 -21.90 -15.60 -7.15
C ASP A 131 -21.12 -16.47 -8.17
N ALA A 132 -19.80 -16.34 -8.25
CA ALA A 132 -18.94 -17.14 -9.14
C ALA A 132 -18.61 -18.56 -8.60
N GLY A 133 -19.21 -18.96 -7.48
CA GLY A 133 -19.08 -20.30 -6.91
C GLY A 133 -20.35 -21.14 -6.97
N VAL A 134 -21.39 -20.65 -7.67
CA VAL A 134 -22.68 -21.31 -7.91
C VAL A 134 -22.72 -21.90 -9.32
#